data_AF-A0A9E0EXH3-F1
#
_entry.id   AF-A0A9E0EXH3-F1
#
_cell.length_a   1.000
_cell.length_b   1.000
_cell.length_c   1.000
_cell.angle_alpha   90.00
_cell.angle_beta   90.00
_cell.angle_gamma   90.00
#
_symmetry.space_group_name_H-M   'P 1'
#
loop_
_entity.id
_entity.type
_entity.pdbx_description
1 polymer ?
#
loop_
_entity_poly.entity_id
_entity_poly.type
_entity_poly.pdbx_seq_one_letter_code
_entity_poly.pdbx_strand_id
1 'polypeptide(L)'
;MTENELRDLLIEKLEGIVNFPYLIDTEVPIPYKHIYIPANDFTKLEIWCFKQDITIYKILFDKTVKQKDSKITKNEETLVEVILEKDSGQNSRHTGIPFVILELKKGQPNTHEILTYSQKAEMIKTIFPYCQFLFLIYGDISARTYRHGVNFDEVISLTNPNDIKEIDNLKATLLKHFDIALTKLKQLTKSNYKRKENKSIP
;
A
#
# COMPACT_ATOMS: atom_id res chain seq x y z
N MET A 1 -9.03 0.38 24.43
CA MET A 1 -8.98 -0.10 23.05
C MET A 1 -7.55 -0.47 22.66
N THR A 2 -7.35 -1.63 22.06
CA THR A 2 -6.10 -2.11 21.44
C THR A 2 -5.89 -1.43 20.08
N GLU A 3 -4.71 -1.57 19.46
CA GLU A 3 -4.46 -1.06 18.10
C GLU A 3 -5.41 -1.68 17.06
N ASN A 4 -5.70 -2.99 17.18
CA ASN A 4 -6.63 -3.67 16.29
C ASN A 4 -8.07 -3.13 16.46
N GLU A 5 -8.54 -2.97 17.70
CA GLU A 5 -9.87 -2.40 17.96
C GLU A 5 -9.97 -0.96 17.44
N LEU A 6 -8.90 -0.17 17.55
CA LEU A 6 -8.84 1.18 17.00
C LEU A 6 -8.90 1.19 15.48
N ARG A 7 -8.16 0.29 14.82
CA ARG A 7 -8.19 0.12 13.36
C ARG A 7 -9.58 -0.30 12.87
N ASP A 8 -10.19 -1.28 13.53
CA ASP A 8 -11.49 -1.82 13.15
C ASP A 8 -12.60 -0.78 13.34
N LEU A 9 -12.53 0.02 14.42
CA LEU A 9 -13.40 1.18 14.61
C LEU A 9 -13.21 2.23 13.49
N LEU A 10 -11.96 2.46 13.08
CA LEU A 10 -11.66 3.50 12.11
C LEU A 10 -12.11 3.10 10.70
N ILE A 11 -11.93 1.84 10.29
CA ILE A 11 -12.35 1.39 8.96
C ILE A 11 -13.87 1.52 8.76
N GLU A 12 -14.68 1.22 9.78
CA GLU A 12 -16.13 1.42 9.73
C GLU A 12 -16.49 2.89 9.46
N LYS A 13 -15.76 3.82 10.10
CA LYS A 13 -15.99 5.26 9.91
C LYS A 13 -15.53 5.75 8.55
N LEU A 14 -14.57 5.07 7.92
CA LEU A 14 -14.00 5.40 6.61
C LEU A 14 -14.71 4.67 5.46
N GLU A 15 -15.78 3.93 5.73
CA GLU A 15 -16.54 3.25 4.68
C GLU A 15 -17.09 4.26 3.65
N GLY A 16 -17.04 3.87 2.38
CA GLY A 16 -17.59 4.67 1.28
C GLY A 16 -16.81 5.92 0.88
N ILE A 17 -15.61 6.16 1.43
CA ILE A 17 -14.82 7.35 1.04
C ILE A 17 -14.30 7.27 -0.41
N VAL A 18 -14.20 6.06 -0.97
CA VAL A 18 -13.78 5.84 -2.37
C VAL A 18 -14.79 4.99 -3.11
N ASN A 19 -14.86 5.18 -4.43
CA ASN A 19 -15.74 4.43 -5.31
C ASN A 19 -14.96 3.35 -6.06
N PHE A 20 -15.67 2.28 -6.42
CA PHE A 20 -15.15 1.26 -7.35
C PHE A 20 -14.60 1.94 -8.62
N PRO A 21 -13.42 1.53 -9.14
CA PRO A 21 -12.67 0.30 -8.86
C PRO A 21 -11.72 0.34 -7.64
N TYR A 22 -11.79 1.39 -6.83
CA TYR A 22 -10.96 1.52 -5.63
C TYR A 22 -11.71 0.98 -4.41
N LEU A 23 -10.97 0.29 -3.56
CA LEU A 23 -11.45 -0.29 -2.31
C LEU A 23 -10.69 0.31 -1.14
N ILE A 24 -11.31 0.31 0.03
CA ILE A 24 -10.65 0.55 1.31
C ILE A 24 -10.89 -0.66 2.22
N ASP A 25 -9.84 -1.23 2.80
CA ASP A 25 -9.94 -2.41 3.67
C ASP A 25 -8.77 -2.46 4.65
N THR A 26 -8.83 -3.38 5.62
CA THR A 26 -7.77 -3.63 6.59
C THR A 26 -6.92 -4.84 6.26
N GLU A 27 -5.70 -4.85 6.80
CA GLU A 27 -4.73 -5.95 6.68
C GLU A 27 -4.43 -6.34 5.23
N VAL A 28 -4.49 -5.36 4.32
CA VAL A 28 -4.34 -5.60 2.87
C VAL A 28 -2.89 -6.01 2.59
N PRO A 29 -2.65 -7.17 1.95
CA PRO A 29 -1.31 -7.57 1.54
C PRO A 29 -0.86 -6.71 0.35
N ILE A 30 0.24 -5.98 0.55
CA ILE A 30 0.84 -5.09 -0.44
C ILE A 30 2.25 -5.57 -0.80
N PRO A 31 2.54 -5.78 -2.09
CA PRO A 31 3.88 -6.14 -2.55
C PRO A 31 4.95 -5.13 -2.12
N TYR A 32 6.05 -5.62 -1.57
CA TYR A 32 7.22 -4.80 -1.23
C TYR A 32 8.53 -5.36 -1.77
N LYS A 33 8.50 -6.59 -2.31
CA LYS A 33 9.63 -7.20 -2.99
C LYS A 33 9.12 -8.09 -4.12
N HIS A 34 9.84 -8.07 -5.24
CA HIS A 34 9.67 -9.04 -6.31
C HIS A 34 11.03 -9.62 -6.69
N ILE A 35 11.11 -10.95 -6.84
CA ILE A 35 12.35 -11.67 -7.14
C ILE A 35 12.12 -12.55 -8.36
N TYR A 36 12.97 -12.40 -9.37
CA TYR A 36 13.00 -13.30 -10.52
C TYR A 36 13.99 -14.43 -10.24
N ILE A 37 13.51 -15.66 -10.25
CA ILE A 37 14.27 -16.88 -10.04
C ILE A 37 14.29 -17.64 -11.37
N PRO A 38 15.47 -17.79 -12.01
CA PRO A 38 15.59 -18.65 -13.18
C PRO A 38 15.34 -20.10 -12.78
N ALA A 39 14.43 -20.78 -13.47
CA ALA A 39 14.27 -22.23 -13.43
C ALA A 39 14.46 -22.80 -14.84
N ASN A 40 14.70 -24.12 -14.95
CA ASN A 40 15.15 -24.76 -16.19
C ASN A 40 14.37 -24.33 -17.44
N ASP A 41 13.03 -24.42 -17.39
CA ASP A 41 12.17 -24.18 -18.56
C ASP A 41 11.34 -22.89 -18.44
N PHE A 42 11.45 -22.15 -17.33
CA PHE A 42 10.67 -20.94 -17.08
C PHE A 42 11.33 -20.04 -16.03
N THR A 43 10.98 -18.75 -16.04
CA THR A 43 11.34 -17.85 -14.93
C THR A 43 10.21 -17.79 -13.93
N LYS A 44 10.53 -17.91 -12.65
CA LYS A 44 9.58 -17.75 -11.54
C LYS A 44 9.69 -16.35 -10.95
N LEU A 45 8.56 -15.67 -10.76
CA LEU A 45 8.45 -14.38 -10.06
C LEU A 45 7.88 -14.62 -8.66
N GLU A 46 8.70 -14.45 -7.64
CA GLU A 46 8.26 -14.44 -6.25
C GLU A 46 7.89 -13.03 -5.80
N ILE A 47 6.70 -12.86 -5.23
CA ILE A 47 6.22 -11.58 -4.71
C ILE A 47 6.02 -11.72 -3.21
N TRP A 48 6.68 -10.86 -2.44
CA TRP A 48 6.54 -10.79 -0.99
C TRP A 48 5.70 -9.58 -0.62
N CYS A 49 4.79 -9.75 0.34
CA CYS A 49 3.82 -8.74 0.73
C CYS A 49 3.94 -8.40 2.21
N PHE A 50 3.69 -7.13 2.54
CA PHE A 50 3.43 -6.70 3.90
C PHE A 50 1.93 -6.50 4.06
N LYS A 51 1.35 -6.95 5.18
CA LYS A 51 0.02 -6.47 5.58
C LYS A 51 0.10 -5.02 6.02
N GLN A 52 -0.83 -4.21 5.55
CA GLN A 52 -0.98 -2.83 5.99
C GLN A 52 -2.25 -2.67 6.81
N ASP A 53 -2.25 -1.76 7.78
CA ASP A 53 -3.40 -1.61 8.66
C ASP A 53 -4.66 -1.16 7.93
N ILE A 54 -4.63 -0.03 7.22
CA ILE A 54 -5.73 0.43 6.36
C ILE A 54 -5.16 0.87 5.03
N THR A 55 -5.76 0.44 3.92
CA THR A 55 -5.27 0.79 2.58
C THR A 55 -6.40 1.15 1.64
N ILE A 56 -6.21 2.22 0.85
CA ILE A 56 -6.96 2.49 -0.38
C ILE A 56 -6.21 1.85 -1.55
N TYR A 57 -6.83 0.89 -2.23
CA TYR A 57 -6.15 0.06 -3.23
C TYR A 57 -7.04 -0.33 -4.41
N LYS A 58 -6.40 -0.85 -5.46
CA LYS A 58 -7.04 -1.67 -6.49
C LYS A 58 -6.63 -3.12 -6.33
N ILE A 59 -7.50 -4.06 -6.67
CA ILE A 59 -7.15 -5.49 -6.66
C ILE A 59 -6.03 -5.73 -7.70
N LEU A 60 -4.91 -6.28 -7.24
CA LEU A 60 -3.85 -6.83 -8.09
C LEU A 60 -4.13 -8.31 -8.37
N PHE A 61 -4.35 -9.08 -7.31
CA PHE A 61 -4.67 -10.51 -7.38
C PHE A 61 -5.88 -10.79 -6.50
N ASP A 62 -6.80 -11.60 -7.02
CA ASP A 62 -7.94 -12.07 -6.23
C ASP A 62 -7.44 -12.96 -5.07
N LYS A 63 -8.13 -12.93 -3.91
CA LYS A 63 -7.83 -13.80 -2.77
C LYS A 63 -8.00 -15.28 -3.10
N THR A 64 -8.75 -15.61 -4.16
CA THR A 64 -8.90 -16.99 -4.65
C THR A 64 -7.69 -17.48 -5.44
N VAL A 65 -6.82 -16.57 -5.88
CA VAL A 65 -5.61 -16.92 -6.64
C VAL A 65 -4.63 -17.62 -5.71
N LYS A 66 -4.47 -18.93 -5.90
CA LYS A 66 -3.56 -19.74 -5.07
C LYS A 66 -2.11 -19.43 -5.39
N GLN A 67 -1.28 -19.54 -4.35
CA GLN A 67 0.17 -19.30 -4.31
C GLN A 67 0.99 -19.92 -5.47
N LYS A 68 0.51 -20.95 -6.16
CA LYS A 68 1.28 -21.67 -7.19
C LYS A 68 0.64 -21.66 -8.58
N ASP A 69 -0.49 -20.97 -8.75
CA ASP A 69 -1.35 -21.16 -9.93
C ASP A 69 -1.42 -19.93 -10.85
N SER A 70 -0.63 -18.89 -10.57
CA SER A 70 -0.61 -17.70 -11.44
C SER A 70 0.45 -17.82 -12.53
N LYS A 71 0.04 -17.61 -13.78
CA LYS A 71 0.91 -17.64 -14.96
C LYS A 71 0.73 -16.37 -15.76
N ILE A 72 1.83 -15.71 -16.11
CA ILE A 72 1.84 -14.68 -17.15
C ILE A 72 2.05 -15.40 -18.47
N THR A 73 1.03 -15.38 -19.32
CA THR A 73 1.08 -16.04 -20.64
C THR A 73 1.13 -15.03 -21.77
N LYS A 74 1.86 -15.36 -22.84
CA LYS A 74 1.82 -14.63 -24.12
C LYS A 74 1.60 -15.65 -25.22
N ASN A 75 0.55 -15.46 -26.03
CA ASN A 75 0.16 -16.41 -27.07
C ASN A 75 0.00 -17.85 -26.52
N GLU A 76 -0.65 -17.99 -25.36
CA GLU A 76 -0.86 -19.27 -24.65
C GLU A 76 0.41 -19.96 -24.11
N GLU A 77 1.60 -19.44 -24.41
CA GLU A 77 2.85 -19.87 -23.78
C GLU A 77 3.03 -19.20 -22.42
N THR A 78 3.40 -19.98 -21.40
CA THR A 78 3.72 -19.45 -20.07
C THR A 78 5.10 -18.81 -20.11
N LEU A 79 5.16 -17.49 -19.89
CA LEU A 79 6.41 -16.75 -19.82
C LEU A 79 6.97 -16.71 -18.40
N VAL A 80 6.10 -16.53 -17.41
CA VAL A 80 6.50 -16.37 -16.00
C VAL A 80 5.47 -17.04 -15.09
N GLU A 81 5.94 -17.86 -14.16
CA GLU A 81 5.11 -18.35 -13.05
C GLU A 81 5.18 -17.36 -11.89
N VAL A 82 4.03 -16.92 -11.37
CA VAL A 82 3.98 -15.97 -10.25
C VAL A 82 3.62 -16.72 -8.98
N ILE A 83 4.46 -16.55 -7.94
CA ILE A 83 4.29 -17.16 -6.65
C ILE A 83 4.21 -16.07 -5.57
N LEU A 84 3.09 -16.04 -4.85
CA LEU A 84 2.93 -15.18 -3.67
C LEU A 84 3.55 -15.89 -2.46
N GLU A 85 4.57 -15.32 -1.85
CA GLU A 85 5.27 -15.97 -0.73
C GLU A 85 4.42 -16.01 0.53
N LYS A 86 4.60 -17.05 1.37
CA LYS A 86 3.73 -17.38 2.50
C LYS A 86 3.78 -16.26 3.57
N ASP A 87 2.82 -15.34 3.50
CA ASP A 87 2.44 -14.55 4.66
C ASP A 87 1.02 -14.94 5.10
N SER A 88 0.86 -15.10 6.41
CA SER A 88 -0.24 -15.71 7.15
C SER A 88 -1.67 -15.20 6.85
N GLY A 89 -1.87 -14.20 5.99
CA GLY A 89 -3.21 -13.63 5.70
C GLY A 89 -3.59 -13.54 4.22
N GLN A 90 -2.86 -14.20 3.32
CA GLN A 90 -3.13 -14.08 1.87
C GLN A 90 -4.39 -14.82 1.37
N ASN A 91 -5.09 -15.56 2.23
CA ASN A 91 -6.38 -16.20 1.88
C ASN A 91 -7.61 -15.43 2.39
N SER A 92 -7.42 -14.42 3.26
CA SER A 92 -8.54 -13.63 3.80
C SER A 92 -8.82 -12.37 2.97
N ARG A 93 -7.80 -11.82 2.29
CA ARG A 93 -7.86 -10.53 1.59
C ARG A 93 -7.21 -10.59 0.20
N HIS A 94 -7.66 -9.71 -0.69
CA HIS A 94 -7.06 -9.51 -2.01
C HIS A 94 -5.68 -8.88 -1.90
N THR A 95 -4.74 -9.26 -2.77
CA THR A 95 -3.46 -8.54 -2.89
C THR A 95 -3.71 -7.22 -3.60
N GLY A 96 -3.20 -6.13 -3.03
CA GLY A 96 -3.52 -4.78 -3.47
C GLY A 96 -2.41 -4.08 -4.26
N ILE A 97 -2.83 -3.27 -5.22
CA ILE A 97 -2.05 -2.14 -5.77
C ILE A 97 -2.38 -0.91 -4.91
N PRO A 98 -1.45 -0.44 -4.06
CA PRO A 98 -1.75 0.59 -3.08
C PRO A 98 -1.76 1.99 -3.70
N PHE A 99 -2.68 2.83 -3.26
CA PHE A 99 -2.71 4.26 -3.56
C PHE A 99 -2.46 5.09 -2.31
N VAL A 100 -3.12 4.72 -1.21
CA VAL A 100 -2.93 5.34 0.10
C VAL A 100 -2.80 4.21 1.12
N ILE A 101 -1.75 4.24 1.92
CA ILE A 101 -1.55 3.37 3.08
C ILE A 101 -1.63 4.25 4.30
N LEU A 102 -2.41 3.82 5.29
CA LEU A 102 -2.50 4.42 6.60
C LEU A 102 -2.06 3.37 7.62
N GLU A 103 -0.85 3.53 8.15
CA GLU A 103 -0.36 2.71 9.26
C GLU A 103 -0.73 3.39 10.58
N LEU A 104 -1.17 2.61 11.56
CA LEU A 104 -1.69 3.12 12.81
C LEU A 104 -0.74 2.76 13.95
N LYS A 105 -0.55 3.70 14.87
CA LYS A 105 0.14 3.46 16.14
C LYS A 105 -0.64 4.03 17.29
N LYS A 106 -0.84 3.21 18.33
CA LYS A 106 -1.41 3.69 19.59
C LYS A 106 -0.32 4.34 20.43
N GLY A 107 -0.48 5.64 20.68
CA GLY A 107 0.52 6.44 21.39
C GLY A 107 1.78 6.70 20.57
N GLN A 108 2.67 7.51 21.13
CA GLN A 108 3.89 7.95 20.45
C GLN A 108 4.89 6.79 20.28
N PRO A 109 5.24 6.40 19.04
CA PRO A 109 6.25 5.37 18.81
C PRO A 109 7.66 5.85 19.19
N ASN A 110 8.52 4.90 19.54
CA ASN A 110 9.93 5.16 19.78
C ASN A 110 10.71 5.32 18.46
N THR A 111 11.97 5.76 18.52
CA THR A 111 12.78 5.97 17.29
C THR A 111 12.95 4.70 16.46
N HIS A 112 13.12 3.54 17.09
CA HIS A 112 13.29 2.29 16.37
C HIS A 112 12.04 1.97 15.55
N GLU A 113 10.85 2.06 16.16
CA GLU A 113 9.58 1.86 15.46
C GLU A 113 9.41 2.84 14.30
N ILE A 114 9.66 4.14 14.52
CA ILE A 114 9.55 5.16 13.45
C ILE A 114 10.47 4.83 12.27
N LEU A 115 11.72 4.44 12.54
CA LEU A 115 12.67 4.05 11.49
C LEU A 115 12.20 2.80 10.74
N THR A 116 11.67 1.80 11.44
CA THR A 116 11.11 0.59 10.82
C THR A 116 9.96 0.93 9.87
N TYR A 117 9.00 1.76 10.29
CA TYR A 117 7.90 2.18 9.42
C TYR A 117 8.37 3.06 8.27
N SER A 118 9.35 3.93 8.49
CA SER A 118 9.94 4.77 7.45
C SER A 118 10.66 3.92 6.38
N GLN A 119 11.36 2.85 6.78
CA GLN A 119 11.94 1.87 5.85
C GLN A 119 10.86 1.08 5.11
N LYS A 120 9.80 0.65 5.80
CA LYS A 120 8.63 0.01 5.16
C LYS A 120 8.04 0.89 4.06
N ALA A 121 7.86 2.18 4.34
CA ALA A 121 7.36 3.16 3.39
C ALA A 121 8.28 3.29 2.15
N GLU A 122 9.60 3.34 2.35
CA GLU A 122 10.58 3.37 1.27
C GLU A 122 10.52 2.14 0.36
N MET A 123 10.45 0.95 0.96
CA MET A 123 10.37 -0.32 0.22
C MET A 123 9.11 -0.37 -0.65
N ILE A 124 7.96 0.02 -0.10
CA ILE A 124 6.70 0.05 -0.84
C ILE A 124 6.77 1.10 -1.96
N LYS A 125 7.29 2.29 -1.68
CA LYS A 125 7.44 3.36 -2.69
C LYS A 125 8.45 3.02 -3.79
N THR A 126 9.41 2.14 -3.52
CA THR A 126 10.31 1.62 -4.55
C THR A 126 9.53 0.84 -5.62
N ILE A 127 8.50 0.09 -5.23
CA ILE A 127 7.63 -0.67 -6.15
C ILE A 127 6.48 0.20 -6.69
N PHE A 128 5.89 1.02 -5.83
CA PHE A 128 4.75 1.87 -6.15
C PHE A 128 5.09 3.35 -5.87
N PRO A 129 5.87 4.03 -6.72
CA PRO A 129 6.37 5.40 -6.45
C PRO A 129 5.30 6.48 -6.31
N TYR A 130 4.08 6.19 -6.76
CA TYR A 130 2.93 7.08 -6.62
C TYR A 130 2.18 6.89 -5.29
N CYS A 131 2.40 5.76 -4.60
CA CYS A 131 1.69 5.45 -3.35
C CYS A 131 1.98 6.53 -2.29
N GLN A 132 0.95 6.88 -1.54
CA GLN A 132 1.04 7.79 -0.41
C GLN A 132 1.01 6.99 0.89
N PHE A 133 2.05 7.10 1.70
CA PHE A 133 2.22 6.39 2.95
C PHE A 133 2.06 7.37 4.11
N LEU A 134 0.96 7.24 4.84
CA LEU A 134 0.57 8.13 5.94
C LEU A 134 0.72 7.36 7.25
N PHE A 135 1.21 8.05 8.28
CA PHE A 135 1.45 7.45 9.59
C PHE A 135 0.57 8.13 10.63
N LEU A 136 -0.44 7.40 11.13
CA LEU A 136 -1.41 7.90 12.09
C LEU A 136 -1.00 7.49 13.51
N ILE A 137 -0.87 8.47 14.38
CA ILE A 137 -0.60 8.29 15.80
C ILE A 137 -1.85 8.67 16.58
N TYR A 138 -2.34 7.73 17.40
CA TYR A 138 -3.39 8.02 18.36
C TYR A 138 -2.80 8.76 19.56
N GLY A 139 -2.94 10.09 19.57
CA GLY A 139 -2.39 11.00 20.57
C GLY A 139 -1.36 11.98 19.99
N ASP A 140 -0.55 12.55 20.86
CA ASP A 140 0.39 13.61 20.49
C ASP A 140 1.56 13.10 19.64
N ILE A 141 1.95 13.91 18.65
CA ILE A 141 3.11 13.64 17.79
C ILE A 141 4.33 14.39 18.32
N SER A 142 5.38 13.64 18.63
CA SER A 142 6.66 14.25 18.96
C SER A 142 7.45 14.67 17.72
N ALA A 143 8.28 15.71 17.84
CA ALA A 143 9.13 16.20 16.74
C ALA A 143 10.07 15.12 16.16
N ARG A 144 10.38 14.06 16.92
CA ARG A 144 11.21 12.94 16.46
C ARG A 144 10.54 12.15 15.33
N THR A 145 9.20 12.13 15.29
CA THR A 145 8.44 11.41 14.26
C THR A 145 8.73 12.00 12.89
N TYR A 146 8.74 13.33 12.77
CA TYR A 146 9.11 14.01 11.54
C TYR A 146 10.60 13.85 11.18
N ARG A 147 11.47 13.84 12.19
CA ARG A 147 12.92 13.69 11.97
C ARG A 147 13.30 12.32 11.41
N HIS A 148 12.66 11.26 11.89
CA HIS A 148 13.00 9.88 11.52
C HIS A 148 12.05 9.28 10.48
N GLY A 149 10.83 9.81 10.37
CA GLY A 149 9.79 9.42 9.43
C GLY A 149 9.90 10.11 8.07
N VAL A 150 11.11 10.28 7.56
CA VAL A 150 11.39 11.05 6.33
C VAL A 150 10.70 10.52 5.08
N ASN A 151 10.28 9.25 5.09
CA ASN A 151 9.61 8.58 3.98
C ASN A 151 8.08 8.60 4.10
N PHE A 152 7.50 9.17 5.15
CA PHE A 152 6.06 9.38 5.26
C PHE A 152 5.64 10.59 4.41
N ASP A 153 4.52 10.49 3.70
CA ASP A 153 3.94 11.65 2.99
C ASP A 153 3.16 12.56 3.94
N GLU A 154 2.64 12.02 5.05
CA GLU A 154 1.91 12.77 6.07
C GLU A 154 2.00 12.03 7.42
N VAL A 155 2.05 12.78 8.52
CA VAL A 155 1.94 12.24 9.87
C VAL A 155 0.72 12.85 10.54
N ILE A 156 -0.23 12.01 10.94
CA ILE A 156 -1.55 12.42 11.42
C ILE A 156 -1.67 12.15 12.92
N SER A 157 -2.18 13.12 13.66
CA SER A 157 -2.61 12.92 15.05
C SER A 157 -4.11 12.72 15.07
N LEU A 158 -4.56 11.67 15.75
CA LEU A 158 -5.98 11.42 16.02
C LEU A 158 -6.15 11.24 17.52
N THR A 159 -6.67 12.25 18.22
CA THR A 159 -6.75 12.21 19.68
C THR A 159 -8.03 11.51 20.14
N ASN A 160 -9.11 11.67 19.39
CA ASN A 160 -10.40 11.06 19.70
C ASN A 160 -11.04 10.43 18.45
N PRO A 161 -11.00 9.09 18.29
CA PRO A 161 -11.60 8.41 17.15
C PRO A 161 -13.14 8.50 17.09
N ASN A 162 -13.78 9.03 18.15
CA ASN A 162 -15.21 9.27 18.18
C ASN A 162 -15.59 10.73 17.88
N ASP A 163 -14.62 11.64 17.75
CA ASP A 163 -14.89 13.01 17.33
C ASP A 163 -15.14 13.05 15.82
N ILE A 164 -16.36 13.44 15.44
CA ILE A 164 -16.78 13.53 14.04
C ILE A 164 -15.88 14.49 13.25
N LYS A 165 -15.46 15.61 13.83
CA LYS A 165 -14.62 16.59 13.13
C LYS A 165 -13.22 16.03 12.85
N GLU A 166 -12.64 15.31 13.81
CA GLU A 166 -11.35 14.66 13.58
C GLU A 166 -11.45 13.58 12.49
N ILE A 167 -12.54 12.81 12.48
CA ILE A 167 -12.80 11.80 11.45
C ILE A 167 -13.02 12.44 10.08
N ASP A 168 -13.77 13.53 9.98
CA ASP A 168 -13.99 14.24 8.72
C ASP A 168 -12.69 14.85 8.18
N ASN A 169 -11.84 15.39 9.06
CA ASN A 169 -10.50 15.87 8.69
C ASN A 169 -9.61 14.72 8.19
N LEU A 170 -9.68 13.55 8.82
CA LEU A 170 -8.96 12.37 8.36
C LEU A 170 -9.46 11.93 6.98
N LYS A 171 -10.77 11.88 6.75
CA LYS A 171 -11.34 11.56 5.43
C LYS A 171 -10.85 12.52 4.35
N ALA A 172 -10.90 13.82 4.62
CA ALA A 172 -10.40 14.83 3.71
C ALA A 172 -8.90 14.66 3.42
N THR A 173 -8.11 14.32 4.44
CA THR A 173 -6.68 14.04 4.30
C THR A 173 -6.43 12.81 3.42
N LEU A 174 -7.14 11.71 3.66
CA LEU A 174 -7.01 10.49 2.85
C LEU A 174 -7.39 10.75 1.39
N LEU A 175 -8.49 11.47 1.14
CA LEU A 175 -8.92 11.84 -0.21
C LEU A 175 -7.91 12.74 -0.93
N LYS A 176 -7.36 13.74 -0.23
CA LYS A 176 -6.28 14.58 -0.76
C LYS A 176 -5.08 13.74 -1.20
N HIS A 177 -4.63 12.81 -0.35
CA HIS A 177 -3.49 11.95 -0.71
C HIS A 177 -3.84 10.93 -1.80
N PHE A 178 -5.08 10.47 -1.84
CA PHE A 178 -5.55 9.63 -2.93
C PHE A 178 -5.48 10.36 -4.28
N ASP A 179 -5.92 11.62 -4.34
CA ASP A 179 -5.81 12.44 -5.55
C ASP A 179 -4.36 12.73 -5.97
N ILE A 180 -3.46 12.93 -4.99
CA ILE A 180 -2.03 13.03 -5.23
C ILE A 180 -1.50 11.74 -5.87
N ALA A 181 -1.87 10.58 -5.33
CA ALA A 181 -1.45 9.27 -5.84
C ALA A 181 -1.92 9.07 -7.29
N LEU A 182 -3.19 9.39 -7.58
CA LEU A 182 -3.73 9.32 -8.95
C LEU A 182 -2.99 10.24 -9.91
N THR A 183 -2.65 11.45 -9.46
CA THR A 183 -1.92 12.42 -10.27
C THR A 183 -0.50 11.95 -10.57
N LYS A 184 0.23 11.46 -9.55
CA LYS A 184 1.57 10.88 -9.70
C LYS A 184 1.55 9.68 -10.65
N LEU A 185 0.57 8.79 -10.51
CA LEU A 185 0.42 7.64 -11.42
C LEU A 185 0.21 8.10 -12.87
N LYS A 186 -0.69 9.06 -13.11
CA LYS A 186 -0.92 9.62 -14.46
C LYS A 186 0.37 10.21 -15.06
N GLN A 187 1.18 10.90 -14.26
CA GLN A 187 2.46 11.46 -14.72
C GLN A 187 3.48 10.38 -15.07
N LEU A 188 3.62 9.34 -14.23
CA LEU A 188 4.50 8.19 -14.48
C LEU A 188 4.08 7.42 -15.74
N THR A 189 2.78 7.23 -15.95
CA THR A 189 2.28 6.56 -17.16
C THR A 189 2.58 7.39 -18.41
N LYS A 190 2.32 8.71 -18.40
CA LYS A 190 2.62 9.60 -19.54
C LYS A 190 4.10 9.66 -19.89
N SER A 191 4.98 9.73 -18.89
CA SER A 191 6.43 9.76 -19.13
C SER A 191 6.93 8.45 -19.74
N ASN A 192 6.36 7.31 -19.34
CA ASN A 192 6.67 6.01 -19.93
C ASN A 192 6.19 5.87 -21.38
N TYR A 193 5.04 6.42 -21.74
CA TYR A 193 4.57 6.42 -23.14
C TYR A 193 5.48 7.24 -24.06
N LYS A 194 5.84 8.48 -23.67
CA LYS A 194 6.76 9.32 -24.46
C LYS A 194 8.13 8.67 -24.67
N ARG A 195 8.65 7.95 -23.66
CA ARG A 195 9.91 7.19 -23.78
C ARG A 195 9.82 6.03 -24.78
N LYS A 196 8.66 5.38 -24.91
CA LYS A 196 8.46 4.32 -25.92
C LYS A 196 8.41 4.92 -27.33
N GLU A 197 7.69 6.03 -27.53
CA GLU A 197 7.62 6.71 -28.83
C GLU A 197 9.00 7.16 -29.32
N ASN A 198 9.81 7.77 -28.44
CA ASN A 198 11.16 8.23 -28.79
C ASN A 198 12.16 7.09 -29.04
N LYS A 199 11.90 5.87 -28.57
CA LYS A 199 12.71 4.67 -28.86
C LYS A 199 12.24 3.94 -30.14
N SER A 200 11.14 4.38 -30.74
CA SER A 200 10.53 3.76 -31.93
C SER A 200 10.90 4.47 -33.23
N ILE A 201 11.78 5.49 -33.17
CA ILE A 201 12.32 6.16 -34.34
C ILE A 201 13.67 5.49 -34.64
N PRO A 202 13.83 4.81 -35.78
CA PRO A 202 15.08 4.14 -36.17
C PRO A 202 16.22 5.12 -36.42
#